data_AF-A0A2M7X0P3-F1
#
_entry.id   AF-A0A2M7X0P3-F1
#
_cell.length_a   1.000
_cell.length_b   1.000
_cell.length_c   1.000
_cell.angle_alpha   90.00
_cell.angle_beta   90.00
_cell.angle_gamma   90.00
#
_symmetry.space_group_name_H-M   'P 1'
#
loop_
_entity.id
_entity.type
_entity.pdbx_description
1 polymer ?
#
loop_
_entity_poly.entity_id
_entity_poly.type
_entity_poly.pdbx_seq_one_letter_code
_entity_poly.pdbx_strand_id
1 'polypeptide(L)'
;MYICESLEYDIYINISGGFKVDDPALDMPVCLAVASAIKDKPIPHENVYFGEVGLLGEVKPVSHKDARLAEIKKRGFTAAKRG
;
A
#
# COMPACT_ATOMS: atom_id res chain seq x y z
N MET A 1 12.64 3.73 -6.75
CA MET A 1 12.01 3.44 -8.04
C MET A 1 12.16 1.96 -8.27
N TYR A 2 11.05 1.22 -8.28
CA TYR A 2 11.01 -0.19 -8.65
C TYR A 2 10.34 -0.30 -10.02
N ILE A 3 10.93 -1.09 -10.92
CA ILE A 3 10.39 -1.37 -12.25
C ILE A 3 9.97 -2.83 -12.26
N CYS A 4 8.73 -3.10 -12.64
CA CYS A 4 8.20 -4.45 -12.84
C CYS A 4 7.60 -4.52 -14.24
N GLU A 5 7.94 -5.57 -14.98
CA GLU A 5 7.34 -5.85 -16.29
C GLU A 5 6.14 -6.79 -16.10
N SER A 6 4.97 -6.34 -16.55
CA SER A 6 3.82 -7.20 -16.77
C SER A 6 3.63 -7.37 -18.28
N LEU A 7 2.96 -8.43 -18.74
CA LEU A 7 2.82 -8.76 -20.17
C LEU A 7 2.25 -7.61 -21.04
N GLU A 8 1.59 -6.62 -20.44
CA GLU A 8 0.92 -5.52 -21.13
C GLU A 8 1.34 -4.12 -20.65
N TYR A 9 2.01 -4.00 -19.50
CA TYR A 9 2.30 -2.70 -18.88
C TYR A 9 3.71 -2.64 -18.29
N ASP A 10 4.37 -1.50 -18.54
CA ASP A 10 5.53 -1.05 -17.80
C ASP A 10 5.08 -0.38 -16.50
N ILE A 11 5.47 -0.96 -15.36
CA ILE A 11 5.04 -0.48 -14.05
C ILE A 11 6.18 0.32 -13.41
N TYR A 12 5.95 1.62 -13.21
CA TYR A 12 6.84 2.52 -12.48
C TYR A 12 6.24 2.87 -11.12
N ILE A 13 6.92 2.48 -10.04
CA ILE A 13 6.47 2.77 -8.67
C ILE A 13 7.44 3.73 -7.98
N ASN A 14 6.88 4.79 -7.40
CA ASN A 14 7.60 5.75 -6.58
C ASN A 14 7.02 5.84 -5.16
N ILE A 15 7.90 5.89 -4.17
CA ILE A 15 7.55 6.16 -2.77
C ILE A 15 7.87 7.63 -2.50
N SER A 16 6.83 8.44 -2.34
CA SER A 16 6.98 9.88 -2.07
C SER A 16 7.74 10.14 -0.78
N GLY A 17 8.59 11.19 -0.79
CA GLY A 17 9.40 11.58 0.37
C GLY A 17 10.82 11.01 0.38
N GLY A 18 11.21 10.20 -0.62
CA GLY A 18 12.59 9.72 -0.78
C GLY A 18 13.01 8.67 0.25
N PHE A 19 12.07 8.10 0.99
CA PHE A 19 12.33 7.06 1.96
C PHE A 19 12.69 5.74 1.26
N LYS A 20 13.75 5.09 1.73
CA LYS A 20 13.96 3.66 1.51
C LYS A 20 13.28 2.92 2.65
N VAL A 21 12.28 2.13 2.33
CA VAL A 21 11.49 1.41 3.32
C VAL A 21 11.51 -0.06 2.95
N ASP A 22 11.86 -0.88 3.92
CA ASP A 22 11.84 -2.34 3.85
C ASP A 22 10.87 -2.83 4.93
N ASP A 23 9.60 -2.91 4.55
CA ASP A 23 8.48 -3.17 5.45
C ASP A 23 7.40 -3.97 4.70
N PRO A 24 7.12 -5.24 5.07
CA PRO A 24 6.08 -6.05 4.42
C PRO A 24 4.69 -5.39 4.41
N ALA A 25 4.45 -4.44 5.32
CA ALA A 25 3.20 -3.67 5.35
C ALA A 25 2.96 -2.81 4.10
N LEU A 26 3.99 -2.61 3.26
CA LEU A 26 3.91 -1.84 2.01
C LEU A 26 3.35 -2.61 0.83
N ASP A 27 3.26 -3.95 0.90
CA ASP A 27 2.78 -4.75 -0.21
C ASP A 27 1.36 -4.33 -0.63
N MET A 28 0.45 -4.23 0.34
CA MET A 28 -0.94 -3.86 0.07
C MET A 28 -1.08 -2.46 -0.57
N PRO A 29 -0.47 -1.38 -0.04
CA PRO A 29 -0.43 -0.07 -0.72
C PRO A 29 0.10 -0.13 -2.15
N VAL A 30 1.16 -0.89 -2.40
CA VAL A 30 1.77 -1.02 -3.73
C VAL A 30 0.79 -1.74 -4.68
N CYS A 31 0.22 -2.87 -4.26
CA CYS A 31 -0.78 -3.60 -5.04
C CYS A 31 -1.99 -2.71 -5.36
N LEU A 32 -2.48 -1.94 -4.39
CA LEU A 32 -3.60 -1.01 -4.60
C LEU A 32 -3.24 0.12 -5.55
N ALA A 33 -2.05 0.71 -5.45
CA ALA A 33 -1.60 1.76 -6.35
C ALA A 33 -1.52 1.28 -7.80
N VAL A 34 -0.95 0.08 -8.02
CA VAL A 34 -0.89 -0.55 -9.35
C VAL A 34 -2.29 -0.88 -9.86
N ALA A 35 -3.14 -1.50 -9.03
CA ALA A 35 -4.51 -1.83 -9.42
C ALA A 35 -5.35 -0.57 -9.73
N SER A 36 -5.15 0.52 -8.98
CA SER A 36 -5.79 1.81 -9.20
C SER A 36 -5.39 2.42 -10.53
N ALA A 37 -4.10 2.38 -10.87
CA ALA A 37 -3.57 2.86 -12.14
C ALA A 37 -4.10 2.05 -13.34
N ILE A 38 -4.11 0.71 -13.24
CA ILE A 38 -4.61 -0.17 -14.32
C ILE A 38 -6.13 0.01 -14.52
N LYS A 39 -6.88 0.19 -13.43
CA LYS A 39 -8.36 0.29 -13.48
C LYS A 39 -8.87 1.72 -13.67
N ASP A 40 -7.99 2.71 -13.78
CA ASP A 40 -8.32 4.14 -13.81
C ASP A 40 -9.34 4.54 -12.73
N LYS A 41 -9.13 4.04 -11.50
CA LYS A 41 -10.04 4.27 -10.38
C LYS A 41 -9.27 4.79 -9.16
N PRO A 42 -9.47 6.05 -8.74
CA PRO A 42 -8.73 6.62 -7.63
C PRO A 42 -9.11 5.94 -6.30
N ILE A 43 -8.11 5.78 -5.43
CA ILE A 43 -8.30 5.32 -4.05
C ILE A 43 -8.80 6.51 -3.21
N PRO A 44 -9.82 6.34 -2.35
CA PRO A 44 -10.29 7.41 -1.49
C PRO A 44 -9.19 7.97 -0.58
N HIS A 45 -8.98 9.28 -0.61
CA HIS A 45 -7.88 9.97 0.09
C HIS A 45 -7.90 9.83 1.62
N GLU A 46 -9.05 9.49 2.19
CA GLU A 46 -9.27 9.36 3.63
C GLU A 46 -8.88 7.97 4.18
N ASN A 47 -8.59 7.02 3.30
CA ASN A 47 -8.23 5.66 3.68
C ASN A 47 -6.72 5.47 3.74
N VAL A 48 -6.25 4.82 4.80
CA VAL A 48 -4.88 4.29 4.88
C VAL A 48 -4.93 2.76 4.87
N TYR A 49 -4.08 2.18 4.03
CA TYR A 49 -3.95 0.73 3.85
C TYR A 49 -2.56 0.29 4.27
N PHE A 50 -2.45 -0.89 4.88
CA PHE A 50 -1.19 -1.54 5.20
C PHE A 50 -1.43 -3.03 5.40
N GLY A 51 -0.49 -3.85 4.95
CA GLY A 51 -0.58 -5.31 5.02
C GLY A 51 0.42 -5.98 4.09
N GLU A 52 0.83 -7.19 4.46
CA GLU A 52 1.66 -8.06 3.63
C GLU A 52 0.75 -8.84 2.68
N VAL A 53 1.13 -8.91 1.41
CA VAL A 53 0.37 -9.62 0.38
C VAL A 53 1.14 -10.87 0.00
N GLY A 54 0.57 -12.03 0.30
CA GLY A 54 1.14 -13.29 -0.12
C GLY A 54 0.95 -13.56 -1.60
N LEU A 55 1.68 -14.56 -2.11
CA LEU A 55 1.68 -14.92 -3.52
C LEU A 55 0.32 -15.45 -4.02
N LEU A 56 -0.56 -15.91 -3.12
CA LEU A 56 -1.91 -16.36 -3.47
C LEU A 56 -2.94 -15.22 -3.35
N GLY A 57 -2.50 -13.99 -3.06
CA GLY A 57 -3.34 -12.82 -2.89
C GLY A 57 -3.95 -12.67 -1.49
N GLU A 58 -3.53 -13.50 -0.52
CA GLU A 58 -3.96 -13.38 0.86
C GLU A 58 -3.30 -12.18 1.56
N VAL A 59 -4.04 -11.49 2.44
CA VAL A 59 -3.48 -10.40 3.25
C VAL A 59 -3.11 -10.91 4.63
N LYS A 60 -1.81 -10.85 4.95
CA LYS A 60 -1.25 -11.32 6.22
C LYS A 60 -1.13 -10.18 7.24
N PRO A 61 -1.22 -10.49 8.54
CA PRO A 61 -0.97 -9.51 9.59
C PRO A 61 0.49 -9.06 9.57
N VAL A 62 0.71 -7.78 9.84
CA VAL A 62 2.05 -7.18 9.94
C VAL A 62 2.35 -6.69 11.34
N SER A 63 3.63 -6.51 11.65
CA SER A 63 4.10 -6.02 12.94
C SER A 63 3.64 -4.58 13.22
N HIS A 64 3.61 -4.23 14.52
CA HIS A 64 3.35 -2.87 15.02
C HIS A 64 1.99 -2.26 14.60
N LYS A 65 0.96 -3.10 14.39
CA LYS A 65 -0.38 -2.67 13.99
C LYS A 65 -0.92 -1.51 14.85
N ASP A 66 -0.85 -1.61 16.17
CA ASP A 66 -1.43 -0.58 17.06
C ASP A 66 -0.69 0.76 16.97
N ALA A 67 0.64 0.72 16.81
CA ALA A 67 1.45 1.92 16.60
C ALA A 67 1.09 2.61 15.27
N ARG A 68 0.90 1.84 14.20
CA ARG A 68 0.44 2.35 12.89
C ARG A 68 -0.94 2.99 13.01
N LEU A 69 -1.88 2.31 13.67
CA LEU A 69 -3.23 2.83 13.91
C LEU A 69 -3.22 4.13 14.73
N ALA A 70 -2.37 4.22 15.75
CA ALA A 70 -2.22 5.43 16.54
C ALA A 70 -1.69 6.59 15.68
N GLU A 71 -0.71 6.35 14.82
CA GLU A 71 -0.16 7.38 13.92
C GLU A 71 -1.16 7.83 12.86
N ILE A 72 -1.95 6.91 12.30
CA ILE A 72 -3.02 7.21 11.35
C ILE A 72 -4.07 8.13 12.00
N LYS A 73 -4.49 7.80 13.23
CA LYS A 73 -5.44 8.62 13.99
C LYS A 73 -4.89 10.02 14.29
N LYS A 74 -3.62 10.12 14.69
CA LYS A 74 -2.96 11.42 14.94
C LYS A 74 -2.94 12.32 13.71
N ARG A 75 -2.88 11.75 12.51
CA ARG A 75 -2.84 12.48 11.23
C ARG A 75 -4.22 12.82 10.66
N GLY A 76 -5.30 12.49 11.37
CA GLY A 76 -6.67 12.89 10.99
C GLY A 76 -7.33 12.02 9.92
N PHE A 77 -6.77 10.84 9.60
CA PHE A 77 -7.42 9.90 8.70
C PHE A 77 -8.60 9.21 9.39
N THR A 78 -9.75 9.19 8.72
CA THR A 78 -11.03 8.69 9.24
C THR A 78 -11.17 7.17 9.18
N ALA A 79 -10.40 6.48 8.32
CA ALA A 79 -10.44 5.02 8.20
C ALA A 79 -9.06 4.40 7.96
N ALA A 80 -8.60 3.58 8.92
CA ALA A 80 -7.55 2.60 8.69
C ALA A 80 -8.22 1.29 8.25
N LYS A 81 -8.09 0.91 6.98
CA LYS A 81 -8.65 -0.35 6.48
C LYS A 81 -7.54 -1.38 6.37
N ARG A 82 -7.67 -2.42 7.20
CA ARG A 82 -6.90 -3.64 7.03
C ARG A 82 -7.46 -4.38 5.81
N GLY A 83 -6.57 -4.85 4.93
CA GLY A 83 -6.89 -5.85 3.90
C GLY A 83 -7.06 -7.23 4.49
#